data_AF-A0A5N5LCR1-F1
#
_entry.id   AF-A0A5N5LCR1-F1
#
_cell.length_a   1.000
_cell.length_b   1.000
_cell.length_c   1.000
_cell.angle_alpha   90.00
_cell.angle_beta   90.00
_cell.angle_gamma   90.00
#
_symmetry.space_group_name_H-M   'P 1'
#
loop_
_entity.id
_entity.type
_entity.pdbx_description
1 polymer ?
#
loop_
_entity_poly.entity_id
_entity_poly.type
_entity_poly.pdbx_seq_one_letter_code
_entity_poly.pdbx_strand_id
1 'polypeptide(L)'
;MSPNGLTSPPSSPSRLILYNFTSQWFLIPQGTGIIAVILHQLDYQFSGLHTLSYIFWLLTIILLVVILLLYLARCVLFSRHVAHALSHDTSESACLASISISYTAVIQMIALALVPSWGKGWGVAAYTLWWTNVAMTVVVVVGVPFVYIRLYPGGVPHLSPGSQLPMIAALTAAAGAGVVCQFGEISPQLQVPAILVSYLLIGMGLPLAFALDVLFWARLLDRSLPDRQHTFQDMILCGPWGQGSFALQALGGAVMKGSFAGYDSGMFITARAAEPVGYVSMFAGLLCWGMGTFWWCFAILSIAHGATDGWRLKGIPYGLVAWSVVFPWGVYTNAAVQLGKILDSEAFKVWSTALTVILVIVWLWNMLFTIKGIVNGSLLGLDRGWKRHM
;
A
#
# COMPACT_ATOMS: atom_id res chain seq x y z
N MET A 1 -8.84 -6.75 -40.07
CA MET A 1 -7.82 -6.88 -39.00
C MET A 1 -7.57 -5.48 -38.45
N SER A 2 -7.67 -5.30 -37.12
CA SER A 2 -7.34 -4.02 -36.48
C SER A 2 -5.88 -3.65 -36.79
N PRO A 3 -5.54 -2.36 -37.04
CA PRO A 3 -4.18 -1.95 -37.44
C PRO A 3 -3.07 -2.35 -36.46
N ASN A 4 -3.41 -2.70 -35.22
CA ASN A 4 -2.45 -2.95 -34.14
C ASN A 4 -2.34 -4.43 -33.72
N GLY A 5 -2.93 -5.39 -34.46
CA GLY A 5 -2.87 -6.82 -34.09
C GLY A 5 -3.54 -7.19 -32.76
N LEU A 6 -4.21 -6.23 -32.11
CA LEU A 6 -5.01 -6.42 -30.91
C LEU A 6 -6.32 -7.14 -31.30
N THR A 7 -6.62 -8.23 -30.61
CA THR A 7 -7.88 -8.96 -30.74
C THR A 7 -9.05 -8.04 -30.43
N SER A 8 -10.09 -8.05 -31.26
CA SER A 8 -11.33 -7.32 -30.98
C SER A 8 -11.90 -7.73 -29.61
N PRO A 9 -12.50 -6.80 -28.85
CA PRO A 9 -13.06 -7.10 -27.54
C PRO A 9 -14.09 -8.23 -27.65
N PRO A 10 -14.14 -9.16 -26.67
CA PRO A 10 -15.03 -10.30 -26.71
C PRO A 10 -16.50 -9.87 -26.60
N SER A 11 -17.39 -10.59 -27.28
CA SER A 11 -18.84 -10.30 -27.29
C SER A 11 -19.58 -10.81 -26.05
N SER A 12 -19.11 -11.89 -25.41
CA SER A 12 -19.75 -12.45 -24.21
C SER A 12 -19.47 -11.61 -22.96
N PRO A 13 -20.47 -11.31 -22.10
CA PRO A 13 -20.31 -10.46 -20.92
C PRO A 13 -19.17 -10.88 -20.00
N SER A 14 -19.08 -12.17 -19.64
CA SER A 14 -18.08 -12.68 -18.70
C SER A 14 -16.64 -12.49 -19.20
N ARG A 15 -16.41 -12.74 -20.50
CA ARG A 15 -15.11 -12.47 -21.12
C ARG A 15 -14.83 -10.98 -21.24
N LEU A 16 -15.84 -10.13 -21.45
CA LEU A 16 -15.66 -8.68 -21.52
C LEU A 16 -15.30 -8.09 -20.15
N ILE A 17 -15.94 -8.57 -19.08
CA ILE A 17 -15.58 -8.21 -17.69
C ILE A 17 -14.11 -8.57 -17.44
N LEU A 18 -13.70 -9.81 -17.74
CA LEU A 18 -12.32 -10.24 -17.57
C LEU A 18 -11.34 -9.47 -18.45
N TYR A 19 -11.73 -9.12 -19.68
CA TYR A 19 -10.91 -8.32 -20.59
C TYR A 19 -10.64 -6.92 -20.01
N ASN A 20 -11.67 -6.28 -19.46
CA ASN A 20 -11.61 -4.94 -18.85
C ASN A 20 -11.10 -4.92 -17.40
N PHE A 21 -10.80 -6.09 -16.79
CA PHE A 21 -10.41 -6.19 -15.40
C PHE A 21 -8.99 -5.67 -15.17
N THR A 22 -8.83 -4.47 -14.61
CA THR A 22 -7.53 -3.83 -14.40
C THR A 22 -6.85 -4.28 -13.10
N SER A 23 -5.58 -3.98 -12.96
CA SER A 23 -4.81 -4.17 -11.72
C SER A 23 -5.23 -3.20 -10.60
N GLN A 24 -5.95 -2.11 -10.90
CA GLN A 24 -6.45 -1.16 -9.89
C GLN A 24 -7.38 -1.84 -8.87
N TRP A 25 -7.99 -2.98 -9.22
CA TRP A 25 -8.77 -3.79 -8.29
C TRP A 25 -7.96 -4.23 -7.06
N PHE A 26 -6.64 -4.39 -7.17
CA PHE A 26 -5.77 -4.73 -6.03
C PHE A 26 -5.65 -3.61 -4.99
N LEU A 27 -6.11 -2.38 -5.27
CA LEU A 27 -6.19 -1.31 -4.27
C LEU A 27 -7.20 -1.62 -3.16
N ILE A 28 -8.21 -2.47 -3.43
CA ILE A 28 -9.25 -2.85 -2.48
C ILE A 28 -8.69 -3.74 -1.34
N PRO A 29 -8.08 -4.92 -1.61
CA PRO A 29 -7.47 -5.72 -0.54
C PRO A 29 -6.31 -4.97 0.13
N GLN A 30 -5.60 -4.12 -0.61
CA GLN A 30 -4.55 -3.27 -0.05
C GLN A 30 -5.09 -2.35 1.05
N GLY A 31 -6.14 -1.57 0.75
CA GLY A 31 -6.77 -0.66 1.71
C GLY A 31 -7.49 -1.39 2.85
N THR A 32 -8.07 -2.56 2.57
CA THR A 32 -8.75 -3.39 3.59
C THR A 32 -7.73 -3.97 4.58
N GLY A 33 -6.56 -4.40 4.08
CA GLY A 33 -5.51 -5.02 4.89
C GLY A 33 -4.90 -4.07 5.91
N ILE A 34 -4.65 -2.81 5.52
CA ILE A 34 -4.07 -1.84 6.45
C ILE A 34 -5.03 -1.48 7.59
N ILE A 35 -6.35 -1.47 7.35
CA ILE A 35 -7.35 -1.28 8.41
C ILE A 35 -7.26 -2.42 9.44
N ALA A 36 -7.12 -3.67 9.00
CA ALA A 36 -6.96 -4.80 9.91
C ALA A 36 -5.77 -4.59 10.87
N VAL A 37 -4.62 -4.17 10.33
CA VAL A 37 -3.40 -3.90 11.11
C VAL A 37 -3.62 -2.77 12.12
N ILE A 38 -4.19 -1.64 11.68
CA ILE A 38 -4.43 -0.47 12.56
C ILE A 38 -5.38 -0.83 13.70
N LEU A 39 -6.53 -1.47 13.40
CA LEU A 39 -7.51 -1.83 14.42
C LEU A 39 -6.91 -2.77 15.49
N HIS A 40 -6.01 -3.67 15.09
CA HIS A 40 -5.30 -4.54 16.03
C HIS A 40 -4.33 -3.78 16.95
N GLN A 41 -3.72 -2.71 16.42
CA GLN A 41 -2.62 -2.03 17.08
C GLN A 41 -3.03 -0.74 17.79
N LEU A 42 -4.25 -0.25 17.62
CA LEU A 42 -4.74 0.99 18.23
C LEU A 42 -4.58 0.96 19.76
N ASP A 43 -4.23 2.07 20.39
CA ASP A 43 -4.07 2.13 21.85
C ASP A 43 -5.41 2.06 22.59
N TYR A 44 -6.43 2.77 22.12
CA TYR A 44 -7.78 2.67 22.70
C TYR A 44 -8.52 1.46 22.13
N GLN A 45 -8.47 0.35 22.87
CA GLN A 45 -9.16 -0.89 22.55
C GLN A 45 -10.51 -0.97 23.27
N PHE A 46 -11.53 -1.45 22.58
CA PHE A 46 -12.77 -1.95 23.18
C PHE A 46 -12.96 -3.42 22.78
N SER A 47 -13.81 -4.15 23.51
CA SER A 47 -13.93 -5.61 23.39
C SER A 47 -14.17 -6.14 21.95
N GLY A 48 -14.80 -5.36 21.08
CA GLY A 48 -15.08 -5.74 19.70
C GLY A 48 -13.99 -5.39 18.68
N LEU A 49 -12.99 -4.57 19.03
CA LEU A 49 -12.07 -3.99 18.05
C LEU A 49 -11.09 -5.04 17.47
N HIS A 50 -10.59 -5.97 18.29
CA HIS A 50 -9.82 -7.11 17.81
C HIS A 50 -10.64 -8.03 16.89
N THR A 51 -11.91 -8.26 17.21
CA THR A 51 -12.81 -9.04 16.34
C THR A 51 -12.99 -8.36 14.99
N LEU A 52 -13.19 -7.03 14.97
CA LEU A 52 -13.24 -6.26 13.73
C LEU A 52 -11.94 -6.37 12.94
N SER A 53 -10.78 -6.25 13.61
CA SER A 53 -9.47 -6.46 12.98
C SER A 53 -9.39 -7.82 12.27
N TYR A 54 -9.82 -8.91 12.91
CA TYR A 54 -9.82 -10.25 12.31
C TYR A 54 -10.80 -10.39 11.15
N ILE A 55 -11.97 -9.73 11.22
CA ILE A 55 -12.92 -9.67 10.09
C ILE A 55 -12.28 -8.98 8.89
N PHE A 56 -11.65 -7.81 9.09
CA PHE A 56 -10.93 -7.09 8.01
C PHE A 56 -9.75 -7.89 7.47
N TRP A 57 -9.07 -8.65 8.33
CA TRP A 57 -7.96 -9.52 7.92
C TRP A 57 -8.45 -10.67 7.04
N LEU A 58 -9.50 -11.38 7.44
CA LEU A 58 -10.11 -12.44 6.63
C LEU A 58 -10.66 -11.90 5.31
N LEU A 59 -11.33 -10.75 5.36
CA LEU A 59 -11.84 -10.06 4.17
C LEU A 59 -10.71 -9.72 3.19
N THR A 60 -9.58 -9.24 3.69
CA THR A 60 -8.38 -8.99 2.89
C THR A 60 -7.89 -10.23 2.17
N ILE A 61 -7.80 -11.37 2.88
CA ILE A 61 -7.36 -12.64 2.28
C ILE A 61 -8.32 -13.06 1.16
N ILE A 62 -9.63 -13.03 1.42
CA ILE A 62 -10.65 -13.42 0.44
C ILE A 62 -10.58 -12.52 -0.80
N LEU A 63 -10.55 -11.20 -0.60
CA LEU A 63 -10.47 -10.24 -1.69
C LEU A 63 -9.19 -10.42 -2.51
N LEU A 64 -8.04 -10.58 -1.84
CA LEU A 64 -6.77 -10.78 -2.51
C LEU A 64 -6.77 -12.04 -3.38
N VAL A 65 -7.24 -13.17 -2.84
CA VAL A 65 -7.32 -14.44 -3.58
C VAL A 65 -8.27 -14.32 -4.76
N VAL A 66 -9.48 -13.79 -4.57
CA VAL A 66 -10.48 -13.65 -5.65
C VAL A 66 -9.95 -12.75 -6.77
N ILE A 67 -9.43 -11.56 -6.44
CA ILE A 67 -8.92 -10.60 -7.43
C ILE A 67 -7.69 -11.18 -8.15
N LEU A 68 -6.81 -11.89 -7.42
CA LEU A 68 -5.66 -12.56 -8.02
C LEU A 68 -6.08 -13.65 -9.02
N LEU A 69 -7.05 -14.48 -8.68
CA LEU A 69 -7.56 -15.52 -9.59
C LEU A 69 -8.20 -14.91 -10.84
N LEU A 70 -8.96 -13.82 -10.71
CA LEU A 70 -9.54 -13.10 -11.84
C LEU A 70 -8.46 -12.48 -12.74
N TYR A 71 -7.44 -11.85 -12.15
CA TYR A 71 -6.33 -11.27 -12.90
C TYR A 71 -5.49 -12.33 -13.60
N LEU A 72 -5.22 -13.47 -12.95
CA LEU A 72 -4.52 -14.61 -13.57
C LEU A 72 -5.34 -15.20 -14.73
N ALA A 73 -6.66 -15.33 -14.58
CA ALA A 73 -7.52 -15.73 -15.68
C ALA A 73 -7.45 -14.76 -16.87
N ARG A 74 -7.40 -13.44 -16.61
CA ARG A 74 -7.17 -12.42 -17.64
C ARG A 74 -5.81 -12.59 -18.32
N CYS A 75 -4.73 -12.86 -17.57
CA CYS A 75 -3.40 -13.10 -18.11
C CYS A 75 -3.35 -14.32 -19.05
N VAL A 76 -4.04 -15.40 -18.69
CA VAL A 76 -4.09 -16.64 -19.50
C VAL A 76 -4.94 -16.45 -20.76
N LEU A 77 -6.13 -15.83 -20.63
CA LEU A 77 -7.09 -15.71 -21.74
C LEU A 77 -6.75 -14.56 -22.71
N PHE A 78 -6.12 -13.49 -22.21
CA PHE A 78 -5.87 -12.25 -22.97
C PHE A 78 -4.41 -11.77 -22.86
N SER A 79 -3.45 -12.70 -22.87
CA SER A 79 -2.02 -12.44 -22.65
C SER A 79 -1.44 -11.29 -23.47
N ARG A 80 -1.75 -11.21 -24.78
CA ARG A 80 -1.30 -10.12 -25.65
C ARG A 80 -1.86 -8.76 -25.23
N HIS A 81 -3.12 -8.71 -24.83
CA HIS A 81 -3.76 -7.49 -24.36
C HIS A 81 -3.17 -7.05 -23.02
N VAL A 82 -2.94 -7.97 -22.08
CA VAL A 82 -2.29 -7.68 -20.80
C VAL A 82 -0.86 -7.18 -21.01
N ALA A 83 -0.07 -7.84 -21.86
CA ALA A 83 1.29 -7.37 -22.16
C ALA A 83 1.31 -5.97 -22.78
N HIS A 84 0.35 -5.66 -23.66
CA HIS A 84 0.18 -4.31 -24.20
C HIS A 84 -0.22 -3.32 -23.10
N ALA A 85 -1.17 -3.67 -22.24
CA ALA A 85 -1.61 -2.81 -21.13
C ALA A 85 -0.45 -2.51 -20.17
N LEU A 86 0.32 -3.53 -19.76
CA LEU A 86 1.47 -3.36 -18.87
C LEU A 86 2.60 -2.51 -19.45
N SER A 87 2.68 -2.37 -20.78
CA SER A 87 3.69 -1.56 -21.45
C SER A 87 3.24 -0.13 -21.77
N HIS A 88 1.92 0.14 -21.76
CA HIS A 88 1.36 1.42 -22.23
C HIS A 88 0.46 2.12 -21.21
N ASP A 89 0.04 1.45 -20.14
CA ASP A 89 -0.76 2.01 -19.05
C ASP A 89 0.04 1.94 -17.74
N THR A 90 0.51 3.11 -17.29
CA THR A 90 1.31 3.21 -16.06
C THR A 90 0.50 2.86 -14.82
N SER A 91 -0.82 3.09 -14.82
CA SER A 91 -1.67 2.67 -13.72
C SER A 91 -1.73 1.15 -13.63
N GLU A 92 -1.76 0.47 -14.78
CA GLU A 92 -1.83 -0.98 -14.86
C GLU A 92 -0.57 -1.66 -14.31
N SER A 93 0.61 -1.16 -14.65
CA SER A 93 1.87 -1.68 -14.11
C SER A 93 2.09 -1.28 -12.65
N ALA A 94 1.72 -0.06 -12.25
CA ALA A 94 1.90 0.42 -10.88
C ALA A 94 1.08 -0.39 -9.87
N CYS A 95 -0.20 -0.65 -10.18
CA CYS A 95 -1.11 -1.29 -9.21
C CYS A 95 -0.82 -2.79 -9.04
N LEU A 96 0.03 -3.42 -9.85
CA LEU A 96 0.56 -4.75 -9.54
C LEU A 96 1.37 -4.78 -8.24
N ALA A 97 2.01 -3.66 -7.86
CA ALA A 97 2.69 -3.57 -6.58
C ALA A 97 1.74 -3.75 -5.38
N SER A 98 0.44 -3.45 -5.55
CA SER A 98 -0.59 -3.64 -4.53
C SER A 98 -0.81 -5.09 -4.11
N ILE A 99 -0.42 -6.07 -4.95
CA ILE A 99 -0.41 -7.48 -4.57
C ILE A 99 0.56 -7.70 -3.40
N SER A 100 1.79 -7.20 -3.53
CA SER A 100 2.83 -7.29 -2.49
C SER A 100 2.46 -6.52 -1.23
N ILE A 101 1.87 -5.33 -1.40
CA ILE A 101 1.42 -4.53 -0.26
C ILE A 101 0.31 -5.26 0.52
N SER A 102 -0.69 -5.80 -0.18
CA SER A 102 -1.79 -6.56 0.44
C SER A 102 -1.28 -7.82 1.14
N TYR A 103 -0.37 -8.55 0.49
CA TYR A 103 0.22 -9.75 1.07
C TYR A 103 1.00 -9.45 2.35
N THR A 104 1.69 -8.30 2.41
CA THR A 104 2.38 -7.88 3.64
C THR A 104 1.43 -7.62 4.80
N ALA A 105 0.25 -7.05 4.56
CA ALA A 105 -0.76 -6.86 5.61
C ALA A 105 -1.23 -8.21 6.18
N VAL A 106 -1.41 -9.22 5.31
CA VAL A 106 -1.72 -10.59 5.74
C VAL A 106 -0.59 -11.16 6.61
N ILE A 107 0.66 -11.02 6.18
CA ILE A 107 1.84 -11.51 6.93
C ILE A 107 1.96 -10.85 8.31
N GLN A 108 1.76 -9.53 8.38
CA GLN A 108 1.79 -8.79 9.65
C GLN A 108 0.72 -9.31 10.62
N MET A 109 -0.50 -9.56 10.13
CA MET A 109 -1.57 -10.08 10.97
C MET A 109 -1.33 -11.52 11.42
N ILE A 110 -0.63 -12.36 10.65
CA ILE A 110 -0.18 -13.68 11.14
C ILE A 110 0.70 -13.50 12.39
N ALA A 111 1.70 -12.61 12.33
CA ALA A 111 2.59 -12.34 13.45
C ALA A 111 1.84 -11.73 14.65
N LEU A 112 0.92 -10.79 14.41
CA LEU A 112 0.20 -10.08 15.48
C LEU A 112 -0.90 -10.93 16.14
N ALA A 113 -1.66 -11.70 15.36
CA ALA A 113 -2.84 -12.40 15.83
C ALA A 113 -2.55 -13.85 16.23
N LEU A 114 -1.76 -14.58 15.43
CA LEU A 114 -1.59 -16.02 15.61
C LEU A 114 -0.45 -16.37 16.56
N VAL A 115 0.65 -15.61 16.58
CA VAL A 115 1.79 -15.94 17.46
C VAL A 115 1.41 -15.90 18.94
N PRO A 116 0.72 -14.86 19.47
CA PRO A 116 0.36 -14.84 20.88
C PRO A 116 -0.61 -15.96 21.31
N SER A 117 -1.43 -16.46 20.39
CA SER A 117 -2.50 -17.42 20.69
C SER A 117 -2.15 -18.87 20.30
N TRP A 118 -1.28 -19.07 19.31
CA TRP A 118 -0.96 -20.37 18.69
C TRP A 118 0.55 -20.66 18.66
N GLY A 119 1.38 -19.73 19.13
CA GLY A 119 2.81 -19.92 19.38
C GLY A 119 3.76 -19.65 18.21
N LYS A 120 5.07 -19.76 18.49
CA LYS A 120 6.20 -19.42 17.61
C LYS A 120 6.22 -20.05 16.21
N GLY A 121 5.51 -21.16 15.98
CA GLY A 121 5.42 -21.80 14.67
C GLY A 121 4.84 -20.86 13.61
N TRP A 122 3.87 -20.03 14.00
CA TRP A 122 3.30 -19.00 13.13
C TRP A 122 4.25 -17.85 12.85
N GLY A 123 5.20 -17.58 13.75
CA GLY A 123 6.25 -16.60 13.54
C GLY A 123 7.24 -17.03 12.45
N VAL A 124 7.65 -18.30 12.48
CA VAL A 124 8.46 -18.89 11.40
C VAL A 124 7.69 -18.88 10.09
N ALA A 125 6.39 -19.21 10.10
CA ALA A 125 5.55 -19.14 8.90
C ALA A 125 5.48 -17.71 8.34
N ALA A 126 5.25 -16.70 9.19
CA ALA A 126 5.23 -15.29 8.78
C ALA A 126 6.59 -14.85 8.19
N TYR A 127 7.69 -15.28 8.80
CA TYR A 127 9.05 -15.04 8.29
C TYR A 127 9.30 -15.68 6.92
N THR A 128 8.87 -16.93 6.70
CA THR A 128 9.01 -17.62 5.41
C THR A 128 8.18 -16.93 4.32
N LEU A 129 6.92 -16.60 4.63
CA LEU A 129 6.04 -15.87 3.71
C LEU A 129 6.62 -14.48 3.38
N TRP A 130 7.23 -13.82 4.36
CA TRP A 130 7.90 -12.54 4.16
C TRP A 130 9.01 -12.60 3.10
N TRP A 131 9.86 -13.63 3.09
CA TRP A 131 10.88 -13.77 2.04
C TRP A 131 10.30 -13.93 0.63
N THR A 132 9.19 -14.65 0.49
CA THR A 132 8.49 -14.75 -0.81
C THR A 132 7.97 -13.39 -1.26
N ASN A 133 7.50 -12.58 -0.32
CA ASN A 133 7.06 -11.23 -0.60
C ASN A 133 8.24 -10.31 -0.95
N VAL A 134 9.38 -10.40 -0.26
CA VAL A 134 10.61 -9.64 -0.61
C VAL A 134 11.00 -9.88 -2.07
N ALA A 135 10.98 -11.13 -2.53
CA ALA A 135 11.29 -11.43 -3.94
C ALA A 135 10.32 -10.71 -4.89
N MET A 136 9.02 -10.78 -4.64
CA MET A 136 8.01 -10.06 -5.43
C MET A 136 8.21 -8.54 -5.36
N THR A 137 8.51 -8.00 -4.18
CA THR A 137 8.76 -6.58 -3.95
C THR A 137 9.97 -6.06 -4.74
N VAL A 138 11.08 -6.80 -4.74
CA VAL A 138 12.29 -6.44 -5.50
C VAL A 138 11.99 -6.44 -6.99
N VAL A 139 11.22 -7.42 -7.48
CA VAL A 139 10.79 -7.47 -8.89
C VAL A 139 9.98 -6.23 -9.26
N VAL A 140 9.03 -5.78 -8.43
CA VAL A 140 8.20 -4.61 -8.78
C VAL A 140 8.96 -3.29 -8.62
N VAL A 141 9.73 -3.10 -7.54
CA VAL A 141 10.43 -1.83 -7.26
C VAL A 141 11.55 -1.55 -8.26
N VAL A 142 12.16 -2.59 -8.84
CA VAL A 142 13.16 -2.44 -9.91
C VAL A 142 12.50 -2.48 -11.28
N GLY A 143 11.59 -3.43 -11.51
CA GLY A 143 11.00 -3.70 -12.82
C GLY A 143 10.06 -2.60 -13.31
N VAL A 144 9.17 -2.09 -12.45
CA VAL A 144 8.18 -1.08 -12.88
C VAL A 144 8.84 0.25 -13.26
N PRO A 145 9.76 0.83 -12.48
CA PRO A 145 10.50 2.03 -12.92
C PRO A 145 11.31 1.79 -14.20
N PHE A 146 11.91 0.61 -14.37
CA PHE A 146 12.62 0.26 -15.61
C PHE A 146 11.68 0.27 -16.83
N VAL A 147 10.47 -0.29 -16.69
CA VAL A 147 9.43 -0.25 -17.73
C VAL A 147 9.06 1.18 -18.09
N TYR A 148 8.86 2.07 -17.11
CA TYR A 148 8.58 3.49 -17.37
C TYR A 148 9.68 4.19 -18.14
N ILE A 149 10.93 3.96 -17.77
CA ILE A 149 12.06 4.67 -18.39
C ILE A 149 12.33 4.14 -19.81
N ARG A 150 12.19 2.82 -20.03
CA ARG A 150 12.64 2.19 -21.28
C ARG A 150 11.53 1.93 -22.30
N LEU A 151 10.34 1.60 -21.85
CA LEU A 151 9.24 1.19 -22.74
C LEU A 151 8.23 2.31 -22.97
N TYR A 152 8.08 3.22 -22.01
CA TYR A 152 7.11 4.32 -22.11
C TYR A 152 7.65 5.65 -21.53
N PRO A 153 8.58 6.33 -22.24
CA PRO A 153 9.11 7.62 -21.78
C PRO A 153 8.08 8.73 -22.01
N GLY A 154 7.01 8.76 -21.20
CA GLY A 154 6.00 9.82 -21.23
C GLY A 154 6.55 11.18 -20.76
N GLY A 155 7.69 11.21 -20.09
CA GLY A 155 8.25 12.43 -19.52
C GLY A 155 7.53 12.90 -18.25
N VAL A 156 8.04 13.96 -17.65
CA VAL A 156 7.56 14.52 -16.36
C VAL A 156 6.06 14.89 -16.37
N PRO A 157 5.48 15.47 -17.44
CA PRO A 157 4.06 15.82 -17.46
C PRO A 157 3.10 14.64 -17.31
N HIS A 158 3.56 13.43 -17.64
CA HIS A 158 2.75 12.20 -17.58
C HIS A 158 2.99 11.39 -16.29
N LEU A 159 3.85 11.88 -15.38
CA LEU A 159 4.14 11.22 -14.12
C LEU A 159 2.95 11.34 -13.15
N SER A 160 2.23 10.25 -12.90
CA SER A 160 1.15 10.22 -11.91
C SER A 160 1.67 9.84 -10.51
N PRO A 161 0.97 10.25 -9.43
CA PRO A 161 1.28 9.78 -8.08
C PRO A 161 1.29 8.25 -7.96
N GLY A 162 0.46 7.56 -8.76
CA GLY A 162 0.43 6.10 -8.83
C GLY A 162 1.79 5.46 -9.13
N SER A 163 2.71 6.18 -9.79
CA SER A 163 4.09 5.72 -10.02
C SER A 163 4.86 5.37 -8.75
N GLN A 164 4.39 5.83 -7.57
CA GLN A 164 5.03 5.54 -6.28
C GLN A 164 4.66 4.19 -5.66
N LEU A 165 3.64 3.48 -6.17
CA LEU A 165 3.21 2.19 -5.61
C LEU A 165 4.33 1.13 -5.50
N PRO A 166 5.28 0.99 -6.45
CA PRO A 166 6.41 0.08 -6.30
C PRO A 166 7.34 0.43 -5.12
N MET A 167 7.58 1.71 -4.87
CA MET A 167 8.37 2.18 -3.71
C MET A 167 7.61 1.91 -2.42
N ILE A 168 6.29 2.12 -2.42
CA ILE A 168 5.42 1.76 -1.29
C ILE A 168 5.53 0.26 -0.99
N ALA A 169 5.54 -0.63 -2.00
CA ALA A 169 5.72 -2.06 -1.77
C ALA A 169 7.04 -2.39 -1.07
N ALA A 170 8.15 -1.76 -1.45
CA ALA A 170 9.45 -1.89 -0.76
C ALA A 170 9.35 -1.48 0.72
N LEU A 171 8.73 -0.34 0.99
CA LEU A 171 8.59 0.19 2.34
C LEU A 171 7.61 -0.65 3.18
N THR A 172 6.54 -1.18 2.57
CA THR A 172 5.60 -2.07 3.25
C THR A 172 6.27 -3.39 3.61
N ALA A 173 7.02 -4.00 2.68
CA ALA A 173 7.78 -5.22 2.97
C ALA A 173 8.79 -5.00 4.12
N ALA A 174 9.48 -3.85 4.15
CA ALA A 174 10.37 -3.49 5.26
C ALA A 174 9.63 -3.39 6.60
N ALA A 175 8.45 -2.76 6.62
CA ALA A 175 7.61 -2.72 7.81
C ALA A 175 7.13 -4.11 8.25
N GLY A 176 6.77 -4.97 7.30
CA GLY A 176 6.39 -6.35 7.57
C GLY A 176 7.46 -7.11 8.34
N ALA A 177 8.73 -6.94 7.97
CA ALA A 177 9.84 -7.54 8.69
C ALA A 177 10.00 -6.96 10.10
N GLY A 178 9.83 -5.64 10.27
CA GLY A 178 9.82 -4.99 11.58
C GLY A 178 8.76 -5.60 12.52
N VAL A 179 7.54 -5.83 12.02
CA VAL A 179 6.47 -6.49 12.78
C VAL A 179 6.82 -7.95 13.07
N VAL A 180 7.24 -8.73 12.07
CA VAL A 180 7.61 -10.14 12.26
C VAL A 180 8.76 -10.29 13.26
N CYS A 181 9.76 -9.40 13.23
CA CYS A 181 10.86 -9.46 14.18
C CYS A 181 10.41 -9.09 15.60
N GLN A 182 9.49 -8.14 15.76
CA GLN A 182 9.01 -7.71 17.08
C GLN A 182 8.00 -8.64 17.74
N PHE A 183 7.21 -9.37 16.95
CA PHE A 183 6.05 -10.14 17.43
C PHE A 183 6.09 -11.62 17.02
N GLY A 184 7.03 -12.02 16.15
CA GLY A 184 7.11 -13.38 15.62
C GLY A 184 7.78 -14.40 16.54
N GLU A 185 8.36 -14.00 17.67
CA GLU A 185 9.13 -14.91 18.56
C GLU A 185 10.18 -15.76 17.83
N ILE A 186 10.75 -15.22 16.74
CA ILE A 186 11.83 -15.83 15.97
C ILE A 186 13.19 -15.49 16.57
N SER A 187 14.19 -16.33 16.33
CA SER A 187 15.52 -16.13 16.91
C SER A 187 16.25 -14.91 16.30
N PRO A 188 17.20 -14.30 17.04
CA PRO A 188 18.05 -13.22 16.52
C PRO A 188 18.74 -13.55 15.20
N GLN A 189 19.11 -14.83 14.99
CA GLN A 189 19.73 -15.31 13.75
C GLN A 189 18.82 -15.18 12.53
N LEU A 190 17.49 -15.23 12.72
CA LEU A 190 16.51 -15.00 11.66
C LEU A 190 16.11 -13.51 11.57
N GLN A 191 16.02 -12.82 12.71
CA GLN A 191 15.66 -11.40 12.77
C GLN A 191 16.68 -10.51 12.05
N VAL A 192 17.98 -10.68 12.32
CA VAL A 192 19.02 -9.78 11.80
C VAL A 192 19.05 -9.72 10.27
N PRO A 193 19.05 -10.82 9.52
CA PRO A 193 18.98 -10.76 8.05
C PRO A 193 17.72 -10.04 7.54
N ALA A 194 16.57 -10.28 8.17
CA ALA A 194 15.32 -9.60 7.79
C ALA A 194 15.37 -8.10 8.06
N ILE A 195 15.94 -7.68 9.19
CA ILE A 195 16.15 -6.26 9.52
C ILE A 195 17.09 -5.59 8.52
N LEU A 196 18.22 -6.22 8.19
CA LEU A 196 19.19 -5.67 7.24
C LEU A 196 18.60 -5.51 5.84
N VAL A 197 17.96 -6.56 5.32
CA VAL A 197 17.27 -6.49 4.02
C VAL A 197 16.20 -5.41 4.04
N SER A 198 15.49 -5.23 5.15
CA SER A 198 14.45 -4.19 5.27
C SER A 198 15.02 -2.77 5.23
N TYR A 199 16.17 -2.51 5.87
CA TYR A 199 16.86 -1.23 5.71
C TYR A 199 17.33 -1.00 4.27
N LEU A 200 17.75 -2.05 3.54
CA LEU A 200 18.06 -1.94 2.11
C LEU A 200 16.80 -1.65 1.27
N LEU A 201 15.66 -2.27 1.57
CA LEU A 201 14.38 -1.97 0.93
C LEU A 201 13.96 -0.51 1.18
N ILE A 202 14.18 0.02 2.39
CA ILE A 202 13.97 1.45 2.69
C ILE A 202 14.92 2.33 1.87
N GLY A 203 16.20 1.93 1.76
CA GLY A 203 17.20 2.62 0.94
C GLY A 203 16.87 2.64 -0.55
N MET A 204 16.11 1.67 -1.05
CA MET A 204 15.54 1.72 -2.40
C MET A 204 14.27 2.59 -2.44
N GLY A 205 13.36 2.42 -1.49
CA GLY A 205 12.04 3.05 -1.50
C GLY A 205 12.05 4.57 -1.30
N LEU A 206 12.61 5.05 -0.19
CA LEU A 206 12.49 6.47 0.20
C LEU A 206 13.25 7.43 -0.72
N PRO A 207 14.51 7.19 -1.12
CA PRO A 207 15.21 8.10 -2.02
C PRO A 207 14.54 8.21 -3.40
N LEU A 208 14.04 7.09 -3.94
CA LEU A 208 13.28 7.10 -5.19
C LEU A 208 11.94 7.82 -5.04
N ALA A 209 11.22 7.61 -3.93
CA ALA A 209 9.99 8.34 -3.64
C ALA A 209 10.23 9.85 -3.57
N PHE A 210 11.29 10.29 -2.89
CA PHE A 210 11.68 11.70 -2.83
C PHE A 210 12.00 12.29 -4.21
N ALA A 211 12.72 11.56 -5.07
CA ALA A 211 12.98 12.01 -6.43
C ALA A 211 11.68 12.19 -7.24
N LEU A 212 10.73 11.26 -7.12
CA LEU A 212 9.43 11.35 -7.78
C LEU A 212 8.56 12.47 -7.21
N ASP A 213 8.61 12.73 -5.91
CA ASP A 213 7.95 13.86 -5.26
C ASP A 213 8.41 15.19 -5.85
N VAL A 214 9.73 15.36 -6.01
CA VAL A 214 10.30 16.58 -6.61
C VAL A 214 9.84 16.74 -8.06
N LEU A 215 9.83 15.67 -8.84
CA LEU A 215 9.36 15.70 -10.23
C LEU A 215 7.85 15.99 -10.32
N PHE A 216 7.05 15.43 -9.42
CA PHE A 216 5.63 15.73 -9.34
C PHE A 216 5.38 17.18 -8.90
N TRP A 217 6.17 17.71 -7.96
CA TRP A 217 6.10 19.11 -7.57
C TRP A 217 6.44 20.04 -8.74
N ALA A 218 7.50 19.74 -9.49
CA ALA A 218 7.86 20.49 -10.70
C ALA A 218 6.73 20.45 -11.74
N ARG A 219 6.13 19.27 -11.97
CA ARG A 219 4.97 19.09 -12.84
C ARG A 219 3.81 20.03 -12.46
N LEU A 220 3.50 20.14 -11.17
CA LEU A 220 2.43 21.02 -10.67
C LEU A 220 2.74 22.51 -10.91
N LEU A 221 3.99 22.92 -10.72
CA LEU A 221 4.43 24.31 -10.96
C LEU A 221 4.30 24.70 -12.44
N ASP A 222 4.53 23.75 -13.35
CA ASP A 222 4.34 23.93 -14.80
C ASP A 222 2.87 23.93 -15.25
N ARG A 223 1.92 24.02 -14.31
CA ARG A 223 0.45 24.03 -14.54
C ARG A 223 -0.10 22.81 -15.28
N SER A 224 0.64 21.70 -15.28
CA SER A 224 0.17 20.42 -15.83
C SER A 224 -0.68 19.65 -14.80
N LEU A 225 -1.79 20.28 -14.42
CA LEU A 225 -2.71 19.79 -13.39
C LEU A 225 -3.36 18.46 -13.83
N PRO A 226 -3.54 17.50 -12.91
CA PRO A 226 -4.23 16.26 -13.21
C PRO A 226 -5.70 16.50 -13.58
N ASP A 227 -6.28 15.61 -14.37
CA ASP A 227 -7.74 15.54 -14.53
C ASP A 227 -8.43 15.38 -13.17
N ARG A 228 -9.62 15.99 -12.99
CA ARG A 228 -10.36 16.03 -11.71
C ARG A 228 -10.58 14.67 -11.02
N GLN A 229 -10.56 13.56 -11.76
CA GLN A 229 -10.68 12.21 -11.19
C GLN A 229 -9.37 11.71 -10.57
N HIS A 230 -8.22 12.21 -11.04
CA HIS A 230 -6.90 11.84 -10.56
C HIS A 230 -6.51 12.57 -9.27
N THR A 231 -7.30 13.53 -8.82
CA THR A 231 -7.09 14.26 -7.56
C THR A 231 -7.08 13.33 -6.34
N PHE A 232 -7.81 12.19 -6.38
CA PHE A 232 -7.71 11.17 -5.33
C PHE A 232 -6.32 10.53 -5.23
N GLN A 233 -5.56 10.49 -6.34
CA GLN A 233 -4.23 9.89 -6.37
C GLN A 233 -3.19 10.75 -5.64
N ASP A 234 -3.43 12.04 -5.41
CA ASP A 234 -2.48 12.88 -4.68
C ASP A 234 -2.22 12.35 -3.27
N MET A 235 -3.19 11.64 -2.68
CA MET A 235 -3.02 10.95 -1.40
C MET A 235 -1.93 9.86 -1.46
N ILE A 236 -1.62 9.29 -2.63
CA ILE A 236 -0.52 8.33 -2.80
C ILE A 236 0.82 8.95 -2.42
N LEU A 237 1.02 10.26 -2.58
CA LEU A 237 2.26 10.96 -2.22
C LEU A 237 2.54 10.91 -0.71
N CYS A 238 1.50 10.80 0.11
CA CYS A 238 1.64 10.55 1.55
C CYS A 238 2.14 9.12 1.85
N GLY A 239 1.86 8.17 0.95
CA GLY A 239 2.05 6.74 1.12
C GLY A 239 3.49 6.34 1.44
N PRO A 240 4.50 6.70 0.63
CA PRO A 240 5.88 6.35 0.91
C PRO A 240 6.36 6.87 2.27
N TRP A 241 5.99 8.10 2.62
CA TRP A 241 6.43 8.73 3.86
C TRP A 241 5.74 8.15 5.10
N GLY A 242 4.44 7.90 5.04
CA GLY A 242 3.70 7.22 6.11
C GLY A 242 4.18 5.77 6.29
N GLN A 243 4.33 5.02 5.21
CA GLN A 243 4.79 3.63 5.26
C GLN A 243 6.26 3.51 5.67
N GLY A 244 7.13 4.38 5.15
CA GLY A 244 8.54 4.46 5.52
C GLY A 244 8.72 4.86 6.98
N SER A 245 7.88 5.78 7.48
CA SER A 245 7.81 6.11 8.90
C SER A 245 7.53 4.88 9.76
N PHE A 246 6.45 4.15 9.46
CA PHE A 246 6.10 2.94 10.21
C PHE A 246 7.19 1.87 10.10
N ALA A 247 7.80 1.68 8.92
CA ALA A 247 8.87 0.71 8.73
C ALA A 247 10.09 1.02 9.61
N LEU A 248 10.56 2.27 9.59
CA LEU A 248 11.69 2.74 10.39
C LEU A 248 11.42 2.61 11.89
N GLN A 249 10.21 2.94 12.34
CA GLN A 249 9.79 2.76 13.72
C GLN A 249 9.75 1.28 14.13
N ALA A 250 9.19 0.42 13.27
CA ALA A 250 9.06 -1.01 13.54
C ALA A 250 10.41 -1.74 13.54
N LEU A 251 11.33 -1.38 12.64
CA LEU A 251 12.69 -1.93 12.63
C LEU A 251 13.50 -1.43 13.82
N GLY A 252 13.41 -0.14 14.15
CA GLY A 252 14.02 0.39 15.37
C GLY A 252 13.53 -0.35 16.61
N GLY A 253 12.24 -0.61 16.71
CA GLY A 253 11.65 -1.41 17.79
C GLY A 253 12.19 -2.84 17.84
N ALA A 254 12.35 -3.50 16.69
CA ALA A 254 12.94 -4.85 16.62
C ALA A 254 14.39 -4.87 17.13
N VAL A 255 15.19 -3.86 16.76
CA VAL A 255 16.57 -3.70 17.25
C VAL A 255 16.58 -3.48 18.76
N MET A 256 15.76 -2.56 19.28
CA MET A 256 15.65 -2.25 20.71
C MET A 256 15.14 -3.43 21.55
N LYS A 257 14.33 -4.32 20.97
CA LYS A 257 13.88 -5.57 21.63
C LYS A 257 14.97 -6.66 21.69
N GLY A 258 16.20 -6.36 21.29
CA GLY A 258 17.35 -7.23 21.49
C GLY A 258 17.77 -8.05 20.28
N SER A 259 17.25 -7.78 19.07
CA SER A 259 17.68 -8.51 17.86
C SER A 259 19.20 -8.41 17.63
N PHE A 260 19.79 -7.23 17.85
CA PHE A 260 21.23 -7.02 17.69
C PHE A 260 22.02 -7.57 18.89
N ALA A 261 21.52 -7.35 20.10
CA ALA A 261 22.16 -7.84 21.32
C ALA A 261 22.19 -9.37 21.42
N GLY A 262 21.17 -10.06 20.89
CA GLY A 262 21.13 -11.52 20.83
C GLY A 262 21.93 -12.14 19.68
N TYR A 263 22.31 -11.35 18.67
CA TYR A 263 23.16 -11.80 17.57
C TYR A 263 24.65 -11.53 17.85
N ASP A 264 24.97 -10.36 18.39
CA ASP A 264 26.27 -9.90 18.90
C ASP A 264 27.50 -10.38 18.12
N SER A 265 27.58 -10.01 16.83
CA SER A 265 28.65 -10.46 15.94
C SER A 265 29.10 -9.35 14.98
N GLY A 266 30.42 -9.32 14.75
CA GLY A 266 31.07 -8.33 13.89
C GLY A 266 31.16 -6.95 14.54
N MET A 267 31.32 -5.90 13.71
CA MET A 267 31.48 -4.53 14.20
C MET A 267 30.15 -3.80 14.40
N PHE A 268 29.16 -4.07 13.55
CA PHE A 268 27.94 -3.29 13.46
C PHE A 268 26.72 -3.93 14.13
N ILE A 269 26.64 -5.26 14.18
CA ILE A 269 25.50 -5.99 14.76
C ILE A 269 25.87 -6.45 16.17
N THR A 270 25.99 -5.49 17.09
CA THR A 270 26.40 -5.74 18.48
C THR A 270 25.39 -5.18 19.46
N ALA A 271 25.44 -5.65 20.71
CA ALA A 271 24.63 -5.09 21.79
C ALA A 271 24.85 -3.57 21.95
N ARG A 272 26.09 -3.10 21.78
CA ARG A 272 26.47 -1.68 21.87
C ARG A 272 25.89 -0.83 20.73
N ALA A 273 25.69 -1.42 19.56
CA ALA A 273 25.12 -0.73 18.41
C ALA A 273 23.58 -0.69 18.43
N ALA A 274 22.93 -1.52 19.25
CA ALA A 274 21.47 -1.65 19.26
C ALA A 274 20.77 -0.32 19.59
N GLU A 275 21.17 0.36 20.67
CA GLU A 275 20.52 1.62 21.07
C GLU A 275 20.70 2.75 20.04
N PRO A 276 21.91 3.09 19.56
CA PRO A 276 22.08 4.14 18.57
C PRO A 276 21.30 3.86 17.28
N VAL A 277 21.35 2.63 16.76
CA VAL A 277 20.65 2.24 15.53
C VAL A 277 19.13 2.30 15.73
N GLY A 278 18.64 1.79 16.86
CA GLY A 278 17.23 1.81 17.22
C GLY A 278 16.67 3.24 17.28
N TYR A 279 17.33 4.14 18.03
CA TYR A 279 16.89 5.53 18.17
C TYR A 279 16.98 6.32 16.86
N VAL A 280 18.07 6.17 16.10
CA VAL A 280 18.22 6.85 14.79
C VAL A 280 17.13 6.40 13.83
N SER A 281 16.82 5.10 13.81
CA SER A 281 15.73 4.55 12.99
C SER A 281 14.38 5.16 13.39
N MET A 282 14.03 5.17 14.68
CA MET A 282 12.76 5.75 15.15
C MET A 282 12.67 7.25 14.88
N PHE A 283 13.77 8.00 15.08
CA PHE A 283 13.83 9.43 14.78
C PHE A 283 13.68 9.73 13.29
N ALA A 284 14.35 8.98 12.42
CA ALA A 284 14.13 9.06 10.98
C ALA A 284 12.68 8.74 10.61
N GLY A 285 12.05 7.80 11.33
CA GLY A 285 10.62 7.51 11.22
C GLY A 285 9.75 8.73 11.55
N LEU A 286 10.04 9.46 12.62
CA LEU A 286 9.34 10.70 12.98
C LEU A 286 9.48 11.78 11.89
N LEU A 287 10.69 11.97 11.35
CA LEU A 287 10.92 12.92 10.25
C LEU A 287 10.13 12.52 8.98
N CYS A 288 10.11 11.23 8.64
CA CYS A 288 9.29 10.73 7.54
C CYS A 288 7.81 11.00 7.77
N TRP A 289 7.31 10.85 9.01
CA TRP A 289 5.92 11.16 9.31
C TRP A 289 5.60 12.63 9.07
N GLY A 290 6.48 13.55 9.47
CA GLY A 290 6.33 14.99 9.22
C GLY A 290 6.25 15.33 7.72
N MET A 291 7.08 14.69 6.88
CA MET A 291 6.97 14.81 5.42
C MET A 291 5.65 14.23 4.89
N GLY A 292 5.22 13.09 5.46
CA GLY A 292 3.91 12.50 5.16
C GLY A 292 2.75 13.43 5.52
N THR A 293 2.85 14.19 6.61
CA THR A 293 1.84 15.18 7.03
C THR A 293 1.68 16.28 5.99
N PHE A 294 2.79 16.76 5.41
CA PHE A 294 2.73 17.75 4.32
C PHE A 294 1.90 17.24 3.14
N TRP A 295 2.22 16.05 2.63
CA TRP A 295 1.50 15.47 1.50
C TRP A 295 0.06 15.07 1.84
N TRP A 296 -0.19 14.63 3.07
CA TRP A 296 -1.55 14.33 3.55
C TRP A 296 -2.43 15.58 3.56
N CYS A 297 -1.94 16.69 4.11
CA CYS A 297 -2.61 17.99 4.07
C CYS A 297 -2.82 18.47 2.63
N PHE A 298 -1.77 18.38 1.80
CA PHE A 298 -1.83 18.78 0.40
C PHE A 298 -2.89 17.99 -0.37
N ALA A 299 -2.94 16.67 -0.20
CA ALA A 299 -3.93 15.82 -0.85
C ALA A 299 -5.36 16.14 -0.42
N ILE A 300 -5.60 16.41 0.88
CA ILE A 300 -6.93 16.84 1.36
C ILE A 300 -7.36 18.16 0.71
N LEU A 301 -6.46 19.15 0.67
CA LEU A 301 -6.73 20.43 0.03
C LEU A 301 -6.98 20.26 -1.48
N SER A 302 -6.20 19.42 -2.14
CA SER A 302 -6.36 19.10 -3.56
C SER A 302 -7.71 18.46 -3.83
N ILE A 303 -8.11 17.44 -3.06
CA ILE A 303 -9.42 16.76 -3.18
C ILE A 303 -10.57 17.74 -2.91
N ALA A 304 -10.46 18.59 -1.88
CA ALA A 304 -11.47 19.60 -1.58
C ALA A 304 -11.62 20.63 -2.71
N HIS A 305 -10.50 21.08 -3.29
CA HIS A 305 -10.50 21.97 -4.44
C HIS A 305 -11.10 21.29 -5.68
N GLY A 306 -10.74 20.03 -5.96
CA GLY A 306 -11.26 19.26 -7.09
C GLY A 306 -12.76 18.97 -7.00
N ALA A 307 -13.28 18.79 -5.78
CA ALA A 307 -14.70 18.57 -5.50
C ALA A 307 -15.56 19.86 -5.56
N THR A 308 -14.93 21.02 -5.72
CA THR A 308 -15.58 22.32 -5.77
C THR A 308 -15.36 23.04 -7.11
N ASP A 309 -16.34 23.86 -7.51
CA ASP A 309 -16.26 24.79 -8.64
C ASP A 309 -16.64 26.17 -8.09
N GLY A 310 -15.67 26.85 -7.45
CA GLY A 310 -15.95 27.97 -6.55
C GLY A 310 -16.60 27.50 -5.24
N TRP A 311 -17.83 27.95 -4.96
CA TRP A 311 -18.61 27.56 -3.76
C TRP A 311 -19.61 26.42 -4.02
N ARG A 312 -19.64 25.84 -5.23
CA ARG A 312 -20.59 24.79 -5.60
C ARG A 312 -19.93 23.41 -5.59
N LEU A 313 -20.56 22.47 -4.89
CA LEU A 313 -20.19 21.05 -4.90
C LEU A 313 -20.50 20.46 -6.29
N LYS A 314 -19.45 20.02 -6.99
CA LYS A 314 -19.55 19.37 -8.30
C LYS A 314 -18.91 18.01 -8.11
N GLY A 315 -19.69 17.02 -7.71
CA GLY A 315 -19.18 15.70 -7.30
C GLY A 315 -18.18 15.12 -8.31
N ILE A 316 -17.11 14.49 -7.80
CA ILE A 316 -16.12 13.81 -8.63
C ILE A 316 -16.72 12.46 -9.05
N PRO A 317 -16.74 12.11 -10.36
CA PRO A 317 -17.22 10.80 -10.79
C PRO A 317 -16.44 9.67 -10.12
N TYR A 318 -17.15 8.67 -9.64
CA TYR A 318 -16.52 7.55 -8.94
C TYR A 318 -15.82 6.60 -9.92
N GLY A 319 -14.59 6.24 -9.60
CA GLY A 319 -13.83 5.17 -10.25
C GLY A 319 -12.98 4.43 -9.22
N LEU A 320 -12.42 3.28 -9.60
CA LEU A 320 -11.56 2.49 -8.71
C LEU A 320 -10.36 3.28 -8.17
N VAL A 321 -9.94 4.31 -8.89
CA VAL A 321 -8.91 5.26 -8.45
C VAL A 321 -9.21 5.87 -7.07
N ALA A 322 -10.47 6.01 -6.66
CA ALA A 322 -10.80 6.56 -5.33
C ALA A 322 -10.26 5.71 -4.16
N TRP A 323 -9.98 4.42 -4.40
CA TRP A 323 -9.30 3.56 -3.43
C TRP A 323 -7.87 3.98 -3.13
N SER A 324 -7.26 4.83 -3.96
CA SER A 324 -5.91 5.40 -3.72
C SER A 324 -5.82 6.24 -2.44
N VAL A 325 -6.95 6.64 -1.87
CA VAL A 325 -6.98 7.39 -0.61
C VAL A 325 -6.77 6.48 0.60
N VAL A 326 -7.31 5.25 0.55
CA VAL A 326 -7.46 4.39 1.74
C VAL A 326 -6.11 3.94 2.27
N PHE A 327 -5.27 3.34 1.42
CA PHE A 327 -4.01 2.79 1.90
C PHE A 327 -3.00 3.84 2.39
N PRO A 328 -2.71 4.92 1.65
CA PRO A 328 -1.77 5.94 2.12
C PRO A 328 -2.22 6.61 3.42
N TRP A 329 -3.52 6.90 3.55
CA TRP A 329 -4.09 7.35 4.82
C TRP A 329 -3.89 6.32 5.92
N GLY A 330 -4.11 5.04 5.62
CA GLY A 330 -3.90 3.93 6.54
C GLY A 330 -2.46 3.87 7.06
N VAL A 331 -1.45 3.88 6.19
CA VAL A 331 -0.06 3.81 6.63
C VAL A 331 0.39 5.06 7.40
N TYR A 332 -0.12 6.23 7.04
CA TYR A 332 0.07 7.46 7.81
C TYR A 332 -0.52 7.36 9.22
N THR A 333 -1.71 6.77 9.32
CA THR A 333 -2.39 6.49 10.60
C THR A 333 -1.64 5.45 11.43
N ASN A 334 -1.17 4.37 10.79
CA ASN A 334 -0.43 3.30 11.45
C ASN A 334 0.92 3.80 12.00
N ALA A 335 1.59 4.69 11.27
CA ALA A 335 2.77 5.38 11.78
C ALA A 335 2.44 6.27 12.99
N ALA A 336 1.29 6.96 13.00
CA ALA A 336 0.85 7.75 14.16
C ALA A 336 0.52 6.88 15.38
N VAL A 337 -0.09 5.70 15.19
CA VAL A 337 -0.30 4.70 16.27
C VAL A 337 1.06 4.33 16.88
N GLN A 338 2.03 3.99 16.04
CA GLN A 338 3.35 3.58 16.53
C GLN A 338 4.11 4.73 17.22
N LEU A 339 3.98 5.97 16.73
CA LEU A 339 4.53 7.15 17.42
C LEU A 339 3.87 7.37 18.77
N GLY A 340 2.56 7.11 18.90
CA GLY A 340 1.86 7.17 20.19
C GLY A 340 2.46 6.25 21.24
N LYS A 341 2.93 5.07 20.83
CA LYS A 341 3.61 4.09 21.69
C LYS A 341 5.06 4.48 21.99
N ILE A 342 5.81 4.91 20.97
CA ILE A 342 7.25 5.26 21.12
C ILE A 342 7.42 6.52 21.97
N LEU A 343 6.58 7.53 21.76
CA LEU A 343 6.64 8.82 22.47
C LEU A 343 5.86 8.82 23.79
N ASP A 344 5.15 7.73 24.09
CA ASP A 344 4.12 7.64 25.14
C ASP A 344 3.20 8.88 25.17
N SER A 345 2.68 9.24 24.00
CA SER A 345 1.99 10.52 23.79
C SER A 345 0.49 10.34 23.64
N GLU A 346 -0.27 10.86 24.61
CA GLU A 346 -1.73 10.85 24.56
C GLU A 346 -2.28 11.59 23.33
N ALA A 347 -1.62 12.66 22.90
CA ALA A 347 -1.99 13.40 21.69
C ALA A 347 -1.96 12.50 20.44
N PHE A 348 -0.92 11.67 20.29
CA PHE A 348 -0.83 10.72 19.18
C PHE A 348 -1.84 9.56 19.31
N LYS A 349 -2.14 9.10 20.53
CA LYS A 349 -3.16 8.07 20.79
C LYS A 349 -4.56 8.55 20.38
N VAL A 350 -4.94 9.78 20.76
CA VAL A 350 -6.20 10.43 20.32
C VAL A 350 -6.20 10.68 18.81
N TRP A 351 -5.12 11.24 18.28
CA TRP A 351 -5.03 11.59 16.86
C TRP A 351 -5.12 10.38 15.93
N SER A 352 -4.37 9.32 16.22
CA SER A 352 -4.42 8.07 15.45
C SER A 352 -5.81 7.42 15.50
N THR A 353 -6.52 7.54 16.61
CA THR A 353 -7.90 7.07 16.74
C THR A 353 -8.85 7.87 15.84
N ALA A 354 -8.75 9.20 15.85
CA ALA A 354 -9.56 10.05 14.95
C ALA A 354 -9.28 9.74 13.47
N LEU A 355 -8.01 9.60 13.10
CA LEU A 355 -7.60 9.22 11.75
C LEU A 355 -8.16 7.85 11.35
N THR A 356 -8.18 6.88 12.27
CA THR A 356 -8.73 5.53 12.04
C THR A 356 -10.23 5.57 11.78
N VAL A 357 -10.99 6.34 12.57
CA VAL A 357 -12.45 6.50 12.38
C VAL A 357 -12.75 7.08 11.00
N ILE A 358 -12.05 8.14 10.60
CA ILE A 358 -12.22 8.76 9.28
C ILE A 358 -11.84 7.77 8.17
N LEU A 359 -10.75 7.03 8.33
CA LEU A 359 -10.33 6.00 7.38
C LEU A 359 -11.40 4.93 7.16
N VAL A 360 -12.02 4.43 8.23
CA VAL A 360 -13.10 3.44 8.13
C VAL A 360 -14.31 4.02 7.40
N ILE A 361 -14.66 5.29 7.62
CA ILE A 361 -15.73 5.98 6.90
C ILE A 361 -15.41 6.07 5.40
N VAL A 362 -14.17 6.47 5.05
CA VAL A 362 -13.71 6.53 3.65
C VAL A 362 -13.72 5.16 2.99
N TRP A 363 -13.36 4.11 3.72
CA TRP A 363 -13.43 2.72 3.24
C TRP A 363 -14.88 2.29 2.98
N LEU A 364 -15.80 2.54 3.92
CA LEU A 364 -17.22 2.21 3.77
C LEU A 364 -17.83 2.92 2.56
N TRP A 365 -17.49 4.19 2.36
CA TRP A 365 -17.89 4.95 1.18
C TRP A 365 -17.37 4.29 -0.10
N ASN A 366 -16.08 3.97 -0.18
CA ASN A 366 -15.49 3.31 -1.35
C ASN A 366 -16.14 1.94 -1.62
N MET A 367 -16.37 1.13 -0.59
CA MET A 367 -17.04 -0.16 -0.73
C MET A 367 -18.47 -0.02 -1.28
N LEU A 368 -19.26 0.92 -0.75
CA LEU A 368 -20.62 1.16 -1.20
C LEU A 368 -20.67 1.51 -2.70
N PHE A 369 -19.80 2.44 -3.14
CA PHE A 369 -19.74 2.85 -4.54
C PHE A 369 -19.12 1.78 -5.46
N THR A 370 -18.18 0.98 -4.95
CA THR A 370 -17.65 -0.20 -5.67
C THR A 370 -18.76 -1.22 -5.91
N ILE A 371 -19.53 -1.59 -4.89
CA ILE A 371 -20.65 -2.53 -5.01
C ILE A 371 -21.69 -1.99 -5.98
N LYS A 372 -22.06 -0.70 -5.87
CA LYS A 372 -22.97 -0.05 -6.81
C LYS A 372 -22.45 -0.12 -8.26
N GLY A 373 -21.16 0.13 -8.45
CA GLY A 373 -20.45 0.07 -9.74
C GLY A 373 -20.31 -1.33 -10.34
N ILE A 374 -20.30 -2.37 -9.50
CA ILE A 374 -20.36 -3.77 -9.93
C ILE A 374 -21.79 -4.12 -10.35
N VAL A 375 -22.79 -3.76 -9.53
CA VAL A 375 -24.21 -4.07 -9.76
C VAL A 375 -24.74 -3.39 -11.02
N ASN A 376 -24.36 -2.14 -11.29
CA ASN A 376 -24.77 -1.44 -12.51
C ASN A 376 -23.90 -1.78 -13.73
N GLY A 377 -22.76 -2.46 -13.54
CA GLY A 377 -21.81 -2.85 -14.59
C GLY A 377 -20.81 -1.76 -15.00
N SER A 378 -20.86 -0.56 -14.44
CA SER A 378 -20.01 0.57 -14.87
C SER A 378 -18.53 0.38 -14.53
N LEU A 379 -18.20 -0.38 -13.48
CA LEU A 379 -16.80 -0.70 -13.14
C LEU A 379 -16.28 -1.94 -13.88
N LEU A 380 -17.15 -2.67 -14.57
CA LEU A 380 -16.80 -3.89 -15.30
C LEU A 380 -16.74 -3.66 -16.83
N GLY A 381 -16.86 -2.40 -17.26
CA GLY A 381 -16.92 -2.02 -18.68
C GLY A 381 -18.18 -2.51 -19.38
N LEU A 382 -19.30 -2.61 -18.65
CA LEU A 382 -20.64 -2.93 -19.15
C LEU A 382 -21.51 -1.66 -19.16
N ASP A 383 -21.04 -0.60 -19.82
CA ASP A 383 -21.62 0.76 -19.74
C ASP A 383 -23.08 0.87 -20.22
N ARG A 384 -23.60 -0.16 -20.91
CA ARG A 384 -25.01 -0.26 -21.35
C ARG A 384 -25.89 -1.14 -20.45
N GLY A 385 -25.37 -1.58 -19.31
CA GLY A 385 -26.04 -2.40 -18.31
C GLY A 385 -26.09 -3.90 -18.64
N TRP A 386 -26.32 -4.74 -17.62
CA TRP A 386 -26.34 -6.20 -17.72
C TRP A 386 -27.36 -6.75 -18.74
N LYS A 387 -28.49 -6.05 -18.95
CA LYS A 387 -29.65 -6.54 -19.73
C LYS A 387 -29.48 -6.54 -21.27
N ARG A 388 -28.45 -5.90 -21.81
CA ARG A 388 -28.19 -5.86 -23.28
C ARG A 388 -27.06 -6.76 -23.74
N HIS A 389 -26.35 -7.38 -22.80
CA HIS A 389 -25.24 -8.30 -23.08
C HIS A 389 -25.54 -9.75 -22.71
N MET A 390 -26.60 -10.01 -21.92
CA MET A 390 -27.28 -11.30 -21.87
C MET A 390 -28.07 -11.52 -23.15
#